data_AF-F0H4H2-F1
#
_entry.id   AF-F0H4H2-F1
#
_cell.length_a   1.000
_cell.length_b   1.000
_cell.length_c   1.000
_cell.angle_alpha   90.00
_cell.angle_beta   90.00
_cell.angle_gamma   90.00
#
_symmetry.space_group_name_H-M   'P 1'
#
loop_
_entity.id
_entity.type
_entity.pdbx_description
1 polymer ?
#
loop_
_entity_poly.entity_id
_entity_poly.type
_entity_poly.pdbx_seq_one_letter_code
_entity_poly.pdbx_strand_id
1 'polypeptide(L)'
;MSSNNLFFPFAAELLDRYEKDERVAMIDAANYIKNVIIPDSYGFSRFKSTNGWATWKRAWKNMDLNMNWKNTPYFKSIIKNNGYDGKDIHYWKYRIKAIEHNYVSAWDWQWYFTMAAHNQLGIYPKTSLISNIGFGEDATHTTGSTIPSRYKANEEIVFPLQHPKYVVPYEDFEQGFYKSNNTFRNTILQLIPFSLKTILKKWIRG
;
A
#
# COMPACT_ATOMS: atom_id res chain seq x y z
N MET A 1 -11.89 4.86 -17.93
CA MET A 1 -10.70 5.52 -17.36
C MET A 1 -10.63 6.92 -17.95
N SER A 2 -10.95 7.98 -17.20
CA SER A 2 -10.49 9.33 -17.55
C SER A 2 -9.19 9.56 -16.80
N SER A 3 -8.07 9.13 -17.40
CA SER A 3 -6.75 9.31 -16.82
C SER A 3 -6.25 10.71 -17.13
N ASN A 4 -6.08 11.54 -16.10
CA ASN A 4 -5.01 12.52 -16.15
C ASN A 4 -3.70 11.75 -16.27
N ASN A 5 -3.00 11.95 -17.38
CA ASN A 5 -1.90 11.12 -17.85
C ASN A 5 -0.57 11.37 -17.08
N LEU A 6 -0.66 11.80 -15.81
CA LEU A 6 0.50 12.24 -15.02
C LEU A 6 1.25 11.08 -14.36
N PHE A 7 0.62 9.92 -14.18
CA PHE A 7 1.28 8.77 -13.57
C PHE A 7 2.41 8.20 -14.44
N PHE A 8 2.23 8.08 -15.75
CA PHE A 8 3.27 7.53 -16.63
C PHE A 8 4.56 8.36 -16.64
N PRO A 9 4.54 9.70 -16.86
CA PRO A 9 5.76 10.50 -16.77
C PRO A 9 6.35 10.51 -15.35
N PHE A 10 5.51 10.52 -14.30
CA PHE A 10 5.97 10.39 -12.91
C PHE A 10 6.71 9.08 -12.67
N ALA A 11 6.12 7.95 -13.09
CA ALA A 11 6.72 6.64 -12.95
C ALA A 11 7.98 6.50 -13.82
N ALA A 12 7.97 7.01 -15.05
CA ALA A 12 9.12 6.94 -15.96
C ALA A 12 10.35 7.65 -15.37
N GLU A 13 10.19 8.88 -14.87
CA GLU A 13 11.29 9.63 -14.25
C GLU A 13 11.83 8.92 -13.01
N LEU A 14 10.94 8.36 -12.17
CA LEU A 14 11.35 7.64 -10.97
C LEU A 14 11.97 6.27 -11.27
N LEU A 15 11.48 5.55 -12.27
CA LEU A 15 12.03 4.27 -12.70
C LEU A 15 13.47 4.44 -13.18
N ASP A 16 13.76 5.51 -13.94
CA ASP A 16 15.10 5.87 -14.35
C ASP A 16 15.97 6.27 -13.15
N ARG A 17 15.48 7.22 -12.33
CA ARG A 17 16.24 7.74 -11.17
C ARG A 17 16.65 6.67 -10.16
N TYR A 18 15.75 5.75 -9.84
CA TYR A 18 15.97 4.69 -8.84
C TYR A 18 16.24 3.33 -9.47
N GLU A 19 16.66 3.28 -10.74
CA GLU A 19 16.91 2.03 -11.48
C GLU A 19 17.81 1.07 -10.70
N LYS A 20 18.84 1.59 -10.02
CA LYS A 20 19.85 0.81 -9.29
C LYS A 20 19.77 0.94 -7.76
N ASP A 21 18.78 1.68 -7.23
CA ASP A 21 18.65 1.91 -5.80
C ASP A 21 17.84 0.79 -5.11
N GLU A 22 18.55 -0.16 -4.51
CA GLU A 22 17.93 -1.33 -3.88
C GLU A 22 17.05 -1.00 -2.67
N ARG A 23 17.09 0.23 -2.14
CA ARG A 23 16.21 0.67 -1.05
C ARG A 23 14.77 0.90 -1.50
N VAL A 24 14.53 1.04 -2.81
CA VAL A 24 13.20 1.36 -3.36
C VAL A 24 12.72 0.20 -4.24
N ALA A 25 11.46 -0.18 -4.07
CA ALA A 25 10.88 -1.33 -4.77
C ALA A 25 9.49 -1.08 -5.37
N MET A 26 8.84 0.03 -5.04
CA MET A 26 7.49 0.31 -5.53
C MET A 26 7.30 1.80 -5.77
N ILE A 27 6.55 2.14 -6.81
CA ILE A 27 6.02 3.48 -7.05
C ILE A 27 4.50 3.34 -7.07
N ASP A 28 3.80 3.99 -6.16
CA ASP A 28 2.34 4.07 -6.17
C ASP A 28 1.88 5.30 -6.97
N ALA A 29 0.69 5.25 -7.55
CA ALA A 29 0.04 6.38 -8.21
C ALA A 29 -0.93 7.12 -7.28
N ALA A 30 -1.28 6.52 -6.14
CA ALA A 30 -2.29 7.05 -5.24
C ALA A 30 -1.69 7.48 -3.90
N ASN A 31 -2.18 8.62 -3.41
CA ASN A 31 -1.96 9.08 -2.05
C ASN A 31 -3.32 9.26 -1.37
N TYR A 32 -3.63 8.35 -0.44
CA TYR A 32 -4.89 8.34 0.30
C TYR A 32 -4.80 9.04 1.66
N ILE A 33 -3.63 9.55 2.03
CA ILE A 33 -3.40 10.12 3.35
C ILE A 33 -3.81 11.58 3.34
N LYS A 34 -4.86 11.88 4.10
CA LYS A 34 -5.37 13.24 4.24
C LYS A 34 -4.58 14.01 5.29
N ASN A 35 -4.52 15.32 5.10
CA ASN A 35 -3.96 16.27 6.08
C ASN A 35 -2.48 16.03 6.42
N VAL A 36 -1.75 15.37 5.52
CA VAL A 36 -0.28 15.28 5.57
C VAL A 36 0.24 15.86 4.27
N ILE A 37 1.16 16.80 4.39
CA ILE A 37 1.80 17.44 3.24
C ILE A 37 3.15 16.75 3.06
N ILE A 38 3.34 16.09 1.92
CA ILE A 38 4.67 15.64 1.51
C ILE A 38 5.42 16.87 0.96
N PRO A 39 6.63 17.19 1.46
CA PRO A 39 7.33 18.43 1.13
C PRO A 39 7.85 18.50 -0.31
N ASP A 40 8.15 17.34 -0.90
CA ASP A 40 8.64 17.19 -2.27
C ASP A 40 7.54 16.65 -3.20
N SER A 41 7.83 16.41 -4.48
CA SER A 41 6.84 15.83 -5.41
C SER A 41 6.36 14.44 -4.99
N TYR A 42 7.13 13.74 -4.14
CA TYR A 42 6.81 12.44 -3.59
C TYR A 42 7.57 12.19 -2.28
N GLY A 43 7.12 11.20 -1.51
CA GLY A 43 7.76 10.76 -0.28
C GLY A 43 7.97 9.25 -0.28
N PHE A 44 8.78 8.77 0.66
CA PHE A 44 8.98 7.33 0.86
C PHE A 44 8.21 6.82 2.06
N SER A 45 7.78 5.56 2.00
CA SER A 45 7.00 4.93 3.05
C SER A 45 7.34 3.45 3.21
N ARG A 46 7.24 2.95 4.45
CA ARG A 46 7.21 1.52 4.77
C ARG A 46 5.81 0.94 4.59
N PHE A 47 4.77 1.77 4.52
CA PHE A 47 3.47 1.30 4.06
C PHE A 47 3.49 1.08 2.55
N LYS A 48 2.61 0.18 2.10
CA LYS A 48 2.51 -0.21 0.71
C LYS A 48 1.05 -0.29 0.29
N SER A 49 0.82 0.04 -0.96
CA SER A 49 -0.44 -0.11 -1.68
C SER A 49 -0.11 -0.34 -3.15
N THR A 50 -1.03 -0.95 -3.89
CA THR A 50 -0.84 -1.31 -5.30
C THR A 50 -1.93 -0.71 -6.17
N ASN A 51 -2.28 0.56 -5.90
CA ASN A 51 -3.37 1.25 -6.59
C ASN A 51 -2.83 2.04 -7.79
N GLY A 52 -2.68 1.34 -8.93
CA GLY A 52 -1.94 1.85 -10.07
C GLY A 52 -0.48 2.06 -9.68
N TRP A 53 0.37 1.09 -9.95
CA TRP A 53 1.73 1.10 -9.41
C TRP A 53 2.72 0.63 -10.46
N ALA A 54 3.98 0.96 -10.25
CA ALA A 54 5.11 0.50 -11.05
C ALA A 54 6.21 -0.05 -10.13
N THR A 55 7.05 -0.90 -10.69
CA THR A 55 8.20 -1.49 -10.00
C THR A 55 9.30 -1.84 -10.98
N TRP A 56 10.48 -2.16 -10.45
CA TRP A 56 11.62 -2.61 -11.21
C TRP A 56 11.65 -4.14 -11.28
N LYS A 57 12.12 -4.68 -12.41
CA LYS A 57 12.41 -6.11 -12.56
C LYS A 57 13.31 -6.63 -11.43
N ARG A 58 14.31 -5.84 -11.01
CA ARG A 58 15.21 -6.20 -9.90
C ARG A 58 14.48 -6.39 -8.58
N ALA A 59 13.47 -5.58 -8.29
CA ALA A 59 12.69 -5.67 -7.07
C ALA A 59 11.71 -6.84 -7.15
N TRP A 60 10.98 -6.96 -8.27
CA TRP A 60 9.98 -8.02 -8.46
C TRP A 60 10.58 -9.43 -8.43
N LYS A 61 11.84 -9.60 -8.83
CA LYS A 61 12.57 -10.88 -8.74
C LYS A 61 12.60 -11.45 -7.32
N ASN A 62 12.51 -10.59 -6.29
CA ASN A 62 12.53 -11.01 -4.89
C ASN A 62 11.16 -11.50 -4.37
N MET A 63 10.10 -11.37 -5.17
CA MET A 63 8.73 -11.73 -4.76
C MET A 63 8.66 -13.14 -4.16
N ASP A 64 8.28 -13.21 -2.88
CA ASP A 64 8.09 -14.45 -2.13
C ASP A 64 6.60 -14.69 -1.86
N LEU A 65 5.91 -15.26 -2.85
CA LEU A 65 4.50 -15.63 -2.73
C LEU A 65 4.28 -16.69 -1.64
N ASN A 66 5.25 -17.57 -1.39
CA ASN A 66 5.09 -18.61 -0.37
C ASN A 66 5.32 -18.09 1.06
N MET A 67 5.79 -16.84 1.21
CA MET A 67 6.14 -16.22 2.48
C MET A 67 7.10 -17.11 3.31
N ASN A 68 8.12 -17.67 2.66
CA ASN A 68 9.12 -18.56 3.26
C ASN A 68 9.82 -17.91 4.47
N TRP A 69 9.96 -16.58 4.45
CA TRP A 69 10.49 -15.79 5.55
C TRP A 69 9.77 -16.03 6.89
N LYS A 70 8.53 -16.51 6.89
CA LYS A 70 7.76 -16.78 8.11
C LYS A 70 8.38 -17.82 9.02
N ASN A 71 9.07 -18.80 8.43
CA ASN A 71 9.69 -19.92 9.14
C ASN A 71 11.15 -19.62 9.54
N THR A 72 11.57 -18.36 9.43
CA THR A 72 12.93 -17.93 9.76
C THR A 72 12.96 -17.17 11.10
N PRO A 73 14.14 -17.04 11.74
CA PRO A 73 14.32 -16.18 12.91
C PRO A 73 13.94 -14.71 12.69
N TYR A 74 13.87 -14.26 11.42
CA TYR A 74 13.59 -12.87 11.05
C TYR A 74 12.09 -12.52 11.05
N PHE A 75 11.18 -13.47 11.27
CA PHE A 75 9.73 -13.23 11.26
C PHE A 75 9.34 -11.97 12.04
N LYS A 76 9.80 -11.83 13.30
CA LYS A 76 9.45 -10.66 14.13
C LYS A 76 9.94 -9.34 13.53
N SER A 77 11.13 -9.33 12.94
CA SER A 77 11.73 -8.14 12.33
C SER A 77 10.97 -7.73 11.08
N ILE A 78 10.63 -8.69 10.22
CA ILE A 78 9.90 -8.43 8.96
C ILE A 78 8.50 -7.89 9.25
N ILE A 79 7.79 -8.47 10.22
CA ILE A 79 6.48 -7.97 10.63
C ILE A 79 6.57 -6.55 11.20
N LYS A 80 7.57 -6.27 12.05
CA LYS A 80 7.77 -4.93 12.61
C LYS A 80 8.12 -3.89 11.54
N ASN A 81 8.88 -4.30 10.52
CA ASN A 81 9.28 -3.43 9.43
C ASN A 81 8.16 -3.15 8.42
N ASN A 82 7.03 -3.85 8.51
CA ASN A 82 5.94 -3.68 7.57
C ASN A 82 4.94 -2.57 7.99
N GLY A 83 5.38 -1.54 8.70
CA GLY A 83 4.50 -0.45 9.12
C GLY A 83 5.19 0.52 10.08
N TYR A 84 4.38 1.24 10.85
CA TYR A 84 4.84 2.33 11.71
C TYR A 84 5.25 1.82 13.10
N ASP A 85 6.51 2.01 13.48
CA ASP A 85 7.10 1.60 14.77
C ASP A 85 6.79 0.16 15.23
N GLY A 86 6.48 -0.75 14.30
CA GLY A 86 6.00 -2.09 14.64
C GLY A 86 4.66 -2.11 15.38
N LYS A 87 3.85 -1.04 15.33
CA LYS A 87 2.52 -0.98 15.94
C LYS A 87 1.49 -1.83 15.18
N ASP A 88 1.72 -2.07 13.89
CA ASP A 88 0.83 -2.86 13.02
C ASP A 88 1.03 -4.39 13.12
N ILE A 89 1.74 -4.91 14.13
CA ILE A 89 2.02 -6.36 14.27
C ILE A 89 0.72 -7.19 14.25
N HIS A 90 -0.31 -6.77 14.99
CA HIS A 90 -1.57 -7.50 15.06
C HIS A 90 -2.29 -7.50 13.70
N TYR A 91 -2.33 -6.33 13.05
CA TYR A 91 -2.89 -6.12 11.72
C TYR A 91 -2.26 -7.06 10.68
N TRP A 92 -0.94 -7.26 10.73
CA TRP A 92 -0.23 -8.13 9.79
C TRP A 92 -0.35 -9.61 10.12
N LYS A 93 -0.29 -9.99 11.40
CA LYS A 93 -0.54 -11.39 11.82
C LYS A 93 -1.93 -11.85 11.42
N TYR A 94 -2.93 -10.98 11.51
CA TYR A 94 -4.29 -11.26 11.05
C TYR A 94 -4.33 -11.60 9.55
N ARG A 95 -3.60 -10.83 8.72
CA ARG A 95 -3.54 -11.03 7.26
C ARG A 95 -2.80 -12.29 6.85
N ILE A 96 -1.72 -12.63 7.55
CA ILE A 96 -0.98 -13.88 7.31
C ILE A 96 -1.90 -15.07 7.53
N LYS A 97 -2.65 -15.10 8.63
CA LYS A 97 -3.64 -16.15 8.87
C LYS A 97 -4.69 -16.21 7.76
N ALA A 98 -5.15 -15.06 7.27
CA ALA A 98 -6.11 -15.00 6.17
C ALA A 98 -5.59 -15.69 4.90
N ILE A 99 -4.33 -15.43 4.54
CA ILE A 99 -3.67 -16.03 3.38
C ILE A 99 -3.48 -17.54 3.60
N GLU A 100 -2.97 -17.94 4.78
CA GLU A 100 -2.70 -19.35 5.10
C GLU A 100 -3.95 -20.24 5.06
N HIS A 101 -5.10 -19.68 5.45
CA HIS A 101 -6.38 -20.40 5.40
C HIS A 101 -7.11 -20.25 4.07
N ASN A 102 -6.48 -19.64 3.05
CA ASN A 102 -7.06 -19.35 1.75
C ASN A 102 -8.38 -18.56 1.82
N TYR A 103 -8.55 -17.73 2.86
CA TYR A 103 -9.73 -16.85 2.97
C TYR A 103 -9.67 -15.67 2.00
N VAL A 104 -8.48 -15.38 1.45
CA VAL A 104 -8.23 -14.32 0.49
C VAL A 104 -7.18 -14.77 -0.53
N SER A 105 -7.25 -14.21 -1.74
CA SER A 105 -6.16 -14.24 -2.72
C SER A 105 -5.52 -12.85 -2.77
N ALA A 106 -4.47 -12.64 -1.97
CA ALA A 106 -3.89 -11.31 -1.69
C ALA A 106 -2.39 -11.25 -2.02
N TRP A 107 -2.07 -11.38 -3.30
CA TRP A 107 -0.68 -11.31 -3.83
C TRP A 107 0.02 -10.01 -3.41
N ASP A 108 -0.75 -8.94 -3.26
CA ASP A 108 -0.28 -7.63 -2.85
C ASP A 108 0.25 -7.65 -1.40
N TRP A 109 -0.39 -8.38 -0.49
CA TRP A 109 0.13 -8.52 0.88
C TRP A 109 1.43 -9.31 0.91
N GLN A 110 1.54 -10.37 0.09
CA GLN A 110 2.79 -11.13 -0.08
C GLN A 110 3.90 -10.23 -0.64
N TRP A 111 3.57 -9.31 -1.55
CA TRP A 111 4.50 -8.28 -2.03
C TRP A 111 4.96 -7.34 -0.91
N TYR A 112 4.04 -6.86 -0.07
CA TYR A 112 4.36 -5.96 1.04
C TYR A 112 5.33 -6.59 2.04
N PHE A 113 5.12 -7.88 2.35
CA PHE A 113 6.03 -8.63 3.20
C PHE A 113 7.39 -8.86 2.54
N THR A 114 7.42 -9.12 1.23
CA THR A 114 8.68 -9.23 0.47
C THR A 114 9.48 -7.93 0.60
N MET A 115 8.86 -6.78 0.33
CA MET A 115 9.52 -5.48 0.47
C MET A 115 10.02 -5.26 1.91
N ALA A 116 9.24 -5.61 2.92
CA ALA A 116 9.65 -5.51 4.32
C ALA A 116 10.85 -6.42 4.65
N ALA A 117 10.91 -7.63 4.07
CA ALA A 117 12.01 -8.57 4.22
C ALA A 117 13.32 -8.07 3.61
N HIS A 118 13.23 -7.26 2.56
CA HIS A 118 14.37 -6.61 1.90
C HIS A 118 14.65 -5.18 2.40
N ASN A 119 13.94 -4.72 3.43
CA ASN A 119 14.02 -3.35 3.94
C ASN A 119 13.78 -2.26 2.88
N GLN A 120 12.84 -2.51 1.97
CA GLN A 120 12.53 -1.65 0.84
C GLN A 120 11.34 -0.73 1.10
N LEU A 121 11.39 0.45 0.49
CA LEU A 121 10.40 1.51 0.58
C LEU A 121 9.54 1.59 -0.69
N GLY A 122 8.32 2.08 -0.51
CA GLY A 122 7.46 2.56 -1.59
C GLY A 122 7.59 4.07 -1.78
N ILE A 123 7.51 4.54 -3.02
CA ILE A 123 7.35 5.94 -3.39
C ILE A 123 5.86 6.26 -3.49
N TYR A 124 5.46 7.38 -2.89
CA TYR A 124 4.11 7.91 -2.88
C TYR A 124 4.09 9.35 -3.39
N PRO A 125 3.27 9.69 -4.40
CA PRO A 125 3.18 11.05 -4.89
C PRO A 125 2.60 11.97 -3.80
N LYS A 126 2.96 13.26 -3.83
CA LYS A 126 2.37 14.26 -2.91
C LYS A 126 0.84 14.31 -2.98
N THR A 127 0.27 13.94 -4.12
CA THR A 127 -1.17 13.86 -4.34
C THR A 127 -1.50 12.69 -5.26
N SER A 128 -2.74 12.20 -5.23
CA SER A 128 -3.15 11.09 -6.11
C SER A 128 -3.07 11.50 -7.58
N LEU A 129 -2.40 10.68 -8.39
CA LEU A 129 -2.22 10.84 -9.84
C LEU A 129 -3.24 10.04 -10.64
N ILE A 130 -3.95 9.12 -9.99
CA ILE A 130 -5.06 8.37 -10.56
C ILE A 130 -6.34 8.59 -9.76
N SER A 131 -7.47 8.46 -10.45
CA SER A 131 -8.76 8.34 -9.80
C SER A 131 -9.16 6.87 -9.69
N ASN A 132 -9.50 6.39 -8.49
CA ASN A 132 -10.10 5.06 -8.36
C ASN A 132 -11.59 5.17 -8.69
N ILE A 133 -11.95 4.67 -9.87
CA ILE A 133 -13.34 4.67 -10.39
C ILE A 133 -14.14 3.42 -9.97
N GLY A 134 -13.61 2.58 -9.08
CA GLY A 134 -14.31 1.39 -8.54
C GLY A 134 -15.45 1.70 -7.56
N PHE A 135 -16.11 2.84 -7.71
CA PHE A 135 -17.31 3.23 -6.96
C PHE A 135 -18.44 3.46 -7.98
N GLY A 136 -19.52 2.69 -7.88
CA GLY A 136 -20.62 2.66 -8.84
C GLY A 136 -21.42 1.36 -8.73
N GLU A 137 -22.58 1.27 -9.39
CA GLU A 137 -23.53 0.15 -9.29
C GLU A 137 -22.91 -1.22 -9.67
N ASP A 138 -21.84 -1.22 -10.47
CA ASP A 138 -21.15 -2.44 -10.94
C ASP A 138 -19.85 -2.79 -10.16
N ALA A 139 -19.58 -2.14 -9.03
CA ALA A 139 -18.35 -2.39 -8.27
C ALA A 139 -18.39 -3.72 -7.51
N THR A 140 -17.43 -4.61 -7.76
CA THR A 140 -17.35 -5.96 -7.17
C THR A 140 -17.06 -5.97 -5.65
N HIS A 141 -16.61 -4.86 -5.06
CA HIS A 141 -16.18 -4.78 -3.65
C HIS A 141 -16.62 -3.52 -2.87
N THR A 142 -17.38 -2.59 -3.46
CA THR A 142 -17.64 -1.26 -2.87
C THR A 142 -19.07 -0.79 -3.14
N THR A 143 -19.86 -0.53 -2.09
CA THR A 143 -21.30 -0.22 -2.18
C THR A 143 -21.63 1.29 -2.14
N GLY A 144 -20.65 2.17 -2.40
CA GLY A 144 -20.83 3.62 -2.33
C GLY A 144 -21.11 4.24 -3.71
N SER A 145 -22.16 5.06 -3.82
CA SER A 145 -22.58 5.75 -5.07
C SER A 145 -21.71 6.95 -5.45
N THR A 146 -20.82 7.41 -4.57
CA THR A 146 -19.95 8.58 -4.80
C THR A 146 -18.50 8.24 -4.53
N ILE A 147 -17.61 8.53 -5.49
CA ILE A 147 -16.15 8.39 -5.33
C ILE A 147 -15.69 9.37 -4.23
N PRO A 148 -15.17 8.87 -3.08
CA PRO A 148 -14.64 9.75 -2.04
C PRO A 148 -13.47 10.59 -2.57
N SER A 149 -13.34 11.85 -2.15
CA SER A 149 -12.32 12.78 -2.66
C SER A 149 -10.87 12.25 -2.64
N ARG A 150 -10.54 11.36 -1.70
CA ARG A 150 -9.23 10.68 -1.61
C ARG A 150 -8.91 9.79 -2.81
N TYR A 151 -9.92 9.41 -3.59
CA TYR A 151 -9.80 8.59 -4.77
C TYR A 151 -9.94 9.40 -6.06
N LYS A 152 -9.85 10.73 -5.99
CA LYS A 152 -9.78 11.60 -7.16
C LYS A 152 -8.34 12.02 -7.40
N ALA A 153 -7.91 12.02 -8.66
CA ALA A 153 -6.65 12.62 -9.04
C ALA A 153 -6.72 14.14 -8.76
N ASN A 154 -5.64 14.70 -8.21
CA ASN A 154 -5.49 16.16 -8.12
C ASN A 154 -4.27 16.58 -8.95
N GLU A 155 -4.45 17.61 -9.76
CA GLU A 155 -3.48 18.05 -10.78
C GLU A 155 -2.37 18.95 -10.22
N GLU A 156 -1.76 18.58 -9.10
CA GLU A 156 -0.76 19.45 -8.42
C GLU A 156 0.70 19.00 -8.60
N ILE A 157 0.96 18.01 -9.45
CA ILE A 157 2.34 17.59 -9.74
C ILE A 157 2.89 18.41 -10.93
N VAL A 158 4.00 19.07 -10.67
CA VAL A 158 4.77 19.85 -11.64
C VAL A 158 6.06 19.11 -11.95
N PHE A 159 6.48 19.14 -13.22
CA PHE A 159 7.73 18.56 -13.71
C PHE A 159 8.76 19.67 -14.01
N PRO A 160 10.08 19.41 -13.86
CA PRO A 160 10.69 18.18 -13.36
C PRO A 160 10.34 17.91 -11.89
N LEU A 161 10.36 16.64 -11.44
CA LEU A 161 9.97 16.34 -10.07
C LEU A 161 10.97 16.95 -9.08
N GLN A 162 10.44 17.54 -8.01
CA GLN A 162 11.23 17.84 -6.84
C GLN A 162 11.51 16.52 -6.11
N HIS A 163 12.79 16.13 -6.04
CA HIS A 163 13.21 14.89 -5.41
C HIS A 163 13.61 15.12 -3.95
N PRO A 164 13.16 14.27 -2.99
CA PRO A 164 13.69 14.28 -1.64
C PRO A 164 15.20 14.06 -1.62
N LYS A 165 15.88 14.83 -0.77
CA LYS A 165 17.34 14.70 -0.58
C LYS A 165 17.73 13.35 0.03
N TYR A 166 16.86 12.77 0.86
CA TYR A 166 17.13 11.55 1.61
C TYR A 166 16.11 10.47 1.26
N VAL A 167 16.57 9.22 1.16
CA VAL A 167 15.71 8.05 0.94
C VAL A 167 15.44 7.38 2.28
N VAL A 168 14.47 7.94 2.99
CA VAL A 168 14.02 7.49 4.31
C VAL A 168 12.49 7.63 4.38
N PRO A 169 11.79 6.80 5.18
CA PRO A 169 10.37 6.98 5.42
C PRO A 169 10.07 8.41 5.88
N TYR A 170 9.07 9.04 5.29
CA TYR A 170 8.61 10.35 5.77
C TYR A 170 7.65 10.14 6.94
N GLU A 171 8.13 10.40 8.17
CA GLU A 171 7.45 9.99 9.40
C GLU A 171 6.05 10.59 9.58
N ASP A 172 5.79 11.82 9.12
CA ASP A 172 4.44 12.40 9.17
C ASP A 172 3.47 11.62 8.28
N PHE A 173 3.95 11.15 7.12
CA PHE A 173 3.18 10.30 6.21
C PHE A 173 2.96 8.90 6.78
N GLU A 174 3.98 8.30 7.39
CA GLU A 174 3.86 7.03 8.12
C GLU A 174 2.80 7.11 9.22
N GLN A 175 2.82 8.18 10.02
CA GLN A 175 1.85 8.39 11.08
C GLN A 175 0.43 8.59 10.53
N GLY A 176 0.29 9.35 9.44
CA GLY A 176 -0.99 9.52 8.74
C GLY A 176 -1.55 8.21 8.20
N PHE A 177 -0.69 7.37 7.60
CA PHE A 177 -1.05 6.04 7.10
C PHE A 177 -1.49 5.12 8.24
N TYR A 178 -0.71 5.08 9.33
CA TYR A 178 -1.05 4.31 10.53
C TYR A 178 -2.43 4.70 11.09
N LYS A 179 -2.70 6.00 11.24
CA LYS A 179 -4.00 6.52 11.72
C LYS A 179 -5.15 6.14 10.78
N SER A 180 -4.92 6.20 9.47
CA SER A 180 -5.91 5.82 8.46
C SER A 180 -6.26 4.32 8.50
N ASN A 181 -5.26 3.46 8.68
CA ASN A 181 -5.45 2.02 8.79
C ASN A 181 -6.09 1.60 10.12
N ASN A 182 -5.74 2.27 11.22
CA ASN A 182 -6.11 1.88 12.58
C ASN A 182 -7.19 2.77 13.18
N THR A 183 -8.24 3.07 12.39
CA THR A 183 -9.46 3.68 12.93
C THR A 183 -10.13 2.75 13.95
N PHE A 184 -10.90 3.31 14.89
CA PHE A 184 -11.62 2.52 15.89
C PHE A 184 -12.44 1.38 15.27
N ARG A 185 -13.15 1.67 14.17
CA ARG A 185 -13.89 0.68 13.39
C ARG A 185 -12.98 -0.44 12.88
N ASN A 186 -11.85 -0.10 12.24
CA ASN A 186 -10.93 -1.09 11.69
C ASN A 186 -10.30 -1.93 12.78
N THR A 187 -9.94 -1.34 13.91
CA THR A 187 -9.40 -2.05 15.08
C THR A 187 -10.41 -3.07 15.60
N ILE A 188 -11.68 -2.71 15.75
CA ILE A 188 -12.74 -3.66 16.13
C ILE A 188 -12.88 -4.78 15.08
N LEU A 189 -12.90 -4.43 13.80
CA LEU A 189 -13.03 -5.42 12.73
C LEU A 189 -11.86 -6.40 12.68
N GLN A 190 -10.66 -6.01 13.14
CA GLN A 190 -9.49 -6.90 13.22
C GLN A 190 -9.63 -7.95 14.33
N LEU A 191 -10.40 -7.66 15.39
CA LEU A 191 -10.65 -8.61 16.47
C LEU A 191 -11.61 -9.73 16.08
N ILE A 192 -12.40 -9.55 15.02
CA ILE A 192 -13.36 -10.55 14.55
C ILE A 192 -12.63 -11.63 13.72
N PRO A 193 -12.66 -12.91 14.15
CA PRO A 193 -12.11 -14.02 13.40
C PRO A 193 -12.64 -14.10 11.96
N PHE A 194 -11.77 -14.46 11.01
CA PHE A 194 -12.17 -14.62 9.60
C PHE A 194 -13.26 -15.67 9.42
N SER A 195 -13.24 -16.75 10.20
CA SER A 195 -14.27 -17.81 10.16
C SER A 195 -15.67 -17.25 10.36
N LEU A 196 -15.87 -16.38 11.36
CA LEU A 196 -17.14 -15.70 11.60
C LEU A 196 -17.53 -14.78 10.45
N LYS A 197 -16.58 -14.04 9.88
CA LYS A 197 -16.84 -13.18 8.70
C LYS A 197 -17.26 -14.01 7.48
N THR A 198 -16.66 -15.17 7.26
CA THR A 198 -17.02 -16.06 6.15
C THR A 198 -18.38 -16.70 6.34
N ILE A 199 -18.76 -17.07 7.57
CA ILE A 199 -20.09 -17.61 7.90
C ILE A 199 -21.16 -16.54 7.65
N LEU A 200 -20.95 -15.32 8.16
CA LEU A 200 -21.87 -14.20 7.95
C LEU A 200 -22.03 -13.86 6.45
N LYS A 201 -20.94 -13.85 5.68
CA LYS A 201 -21.01 -13.64 4.22
C LYS A 201 -21.78 -14.74 3.48
N LYS A 202 -21.69 -16.00 3.93
CA LYS A 202 -22.46 -17.11 3.36
C LYS A 202 -23.95 -16.99 3.70
N TRP A 203 -24.28 -16.58 4.93
CA TRP A 203 -25.66 -16.33 5.36
C TRP A 203 -26.34 -15.18 4.60
N ILE A 204 -25.60 -14.11 4.27
CA ILE A 204 -26.14 -12.95 3.54
C ILE A 204 -26.29 -13.22 2.04
N ARG A 205 -25.58 -14.22 1.50
CA ARG A 205 -25.60 -14.59 0.07
C ARG A 205 -26.43 -15.84 -0.24
N GLY A 206 -26.99 -16.49 0.79
CA GLY A 206 -27.85 -17.65 0.67
C GLY A 206 -29.31 -17.32 0.95
#